data_AF-A0A6I1NP97-F1
#
_entry.id   AF-A0A6I1NP97-F1
#
_cell.length_a   1.000
_cell.length_b   1.000
_cell.length_c   1.000
_cell.angle_alpha   90.00
_cell.angle_beta   90.00
_cell.angle_gamma   90.00
#
_symmetry.space_group_name_H-M   'P 1'
#
loop_
_entity.id
_entity.type
_entity.pdbx_description
1 polymer ?
#
loop_
_entity_poly.entity_id
_entity_poly.type
_entity_poly.pdbx_seq_one_letter_code
_entity_poly.pdbx_strand_id
1 'polypeptide(L)'
;MGSPVPVSAARAMGAQFVIAADMTGRTRPGCGTGFLSMLDQSLSIMNGPALTQELKQADVVIHPNVLNIGSAEFEARNQAILEGEKAAQQMLPQIRQLLQQKSLALAK
;
A
#
# COMPACT_ATOMS: atom_id res chain seq x y z
N MET A 1 -15.06 -10.61 -1.51
CA MET A 1 -14.88 -9.18 -1.24
C MET A 1 -13.38 -8.92 -1.14
N GLY A 2 -12.78 -8.35 -2.18
CA GLY A 2 -11.32 -8.21 -2.27
C GLY A 2 -10.81 -7.15 -1.29
N SER A 3 -9.83 -7.51 -0.46
CA SER A 3 -9.07 -6.50 0.27
C SER A 3 -8.22 -5.70 -0.73
N PRO A 4 -8.17 -4.36 -0.64
CA PRO A 4 -7.33 -3.53 -1.50
C PRO A 4 -5.84 -3.88 -1.38
N VAL A 5 -5.40 -4.42 -0.24
CA VAL A 5 -4.04 -4.96 -0.04
C VAL A 5 -4.13 -6.30 0.70
N PRO A 6 -4.05 -7.46 0.02
CA PRO A 6 -4.32 -8.77 0.62
C PRO A 6 -3.08 -9.40 1.28
N VAL A 7 -2.59 -8.82 2.38
CA VAL A 7 -1.40 -9.28 3.11
C VAL A 7 -1.63 -10.65 3.75
N SER A 8 -2.78 -10.84 4.37
CA SER A 8 -3.21 -12.09 5.02
C SER A 8 -3.21 -13.26 4.04
N ALA A 9 -3.69 -13.03 2.81
CA ALA A 9 -3.68 -14.03 1.74
C ALA A 9 -2.27 -14.43 1.33
N ALA A 10 -1.36 -13.46 1.17
CA ALA A 10 0.05 -13.74 0.87
C ALA A 10 0.70 -14.60 1.97
N ARG A 11 0.41 -14.31 3.25
CA ARG A 11 0.88 -15.14 4.38
C ARG A 11 0.27 -16.54 4.36
N ALA A 12 -1.02 -16.67 4.08
CA ALA A 12 -1.68 -17.97 3.98
C ALA A 12 -1.09 -18.86 2.86
N MET A 13 -0.53 -18.25 1.82
CA MET A 13 0.22 -18.94 0.75
C MET A 13 1.66 -19.33 1.14
N GLY A 14 2.08 -19.09 2.38
CA GLY A 14 3.41 -19.46 2.88
C GLY A 14 4.44 -18.34 2.80
N ALA A 15 4.05 -17.09 2.52
CA ALA A 15 4.98 -15.97 2.56
C ALA A 15 5.51 -15.71 3.98
N GLN A 16 6.83 -15.83 4.14
CA GLN A 16 7.53 -15.62 5.41
C GLN A 16 7.87 -14.14 5.66
N PHE A 17 8.02 -13.39 4.57
CA PHE A 17 8.28 -11.95 4.56
C PHE A 17 7.35 -11.29 3.54
N VAL A 18 6.62 -10.25 3.95
CA VAL A 18 5.63 -9.57 3.10
C VAL A 18 5.90 -8.07 3.06
N ILE A 19 6.05 -7.56 1.84
CA ILE A 19 6.14 -6.12 1.55
C ILE A 19 4.83 -5.69 0.89
N ALA A 20 4.09 -4.79 1.53
CA ALA A 20 2.83 -4.26 1.02
C ALA A 20 3.07 -2.94 0.28
N ALA A 21 2.48 -2.79 -0.91
CA ALA A 21 2.43 -1.52 -1.63
C ALA A 21 1.01 -0.94 -1.52
N ASP A 22 0.87 0.17 -0.80
CA ASP A 22 -0.41 0.81 -0.56
C ASP A 22 -0.52 2.14 -1.30
N MET A 23 -1.35 2.14 -2.34
CA MET A 23 -1.68 3.30 -3.18
C MET A 23 -3.02 3.94 -2.79
N THR A 24 -3.66 3.48 -1.70
CA THR A 24 -4.94 4.05 -1.28
C THR A 24 -4.74 5.47 -0.79
N GLY A 25 -5.37 6.41 -1.48
CA GLY A 25 -5.31 7.81 -1.12
C GLY A 25 -6.04 8.05 0.18
N ARG A 26 -5.32 8.46 1.22
CA ARG A 26 -5.95 9.30 2.25
C ARG A 26 -6.32 10.60 1.56
N THR A 27 -7.54 10.66 1.02
CA THR A 27 -8.14 11.89 0.52
C THR A 27 -7.91 12.97 1.56
N ARG A 28 -7.23 14.05 1.18
CA ARG A 28 -7.13 15.25 2.02
C ARG A 28 -8.55 15.65 2.41
N PRO A 29 -8.85 15.88 3.71
CA PRO A 29 -10.14 16.44 4.09
C PRO A 29 -10.29 17.78 3.36
N GLY A 30 -11.27 17.91 2.46
CA GLY A 30 -11.64 19.20 1.88
C GLY A 30 -11.74 19.32 0.35
N CYS A 31 -11.63 18.26 -0.46
CA CYS A 31 -11.77 18.38 -1.92
C CYS A 31 -12.95 17.54 -2.44
N GLY A 32 -14.13 18.17 -2.57
CA GLY A 32 -15.27 17.59 -3.28
C GLY A 32 -16.62 17.94 -2.65
N THR A 33 -17.25 19.03 -3.09
CA THR A 33 -18.65 19.35 -2.80
C THR A 33 -19.57 18.58 -3.75
N GLY A 34 -19.93 17.33 -3.43
CA GLY A 34 -20.87 16.54 -4.22
C GLY A 34 -21.29 15.21 -3.57
N PHE A 35 -22.42 14.63 -4.00
CA PHE A 35 -22.91 13.33 -3.49
C PHE A 35 -21.97 12.16 -3.84
N LEU A 36 -21.31 12.22 -5.01
CA LEU A 36 -20.34 11.20 -5.44
C LEU A 36 -19.07 11.18 -4.57
N SER A 37 -18.54 12.34 -4.17
CA SER A 37 -17.38 12.40 -3.27
C SER A 37 -17.72 11.90 -1.87
N MET A 38 -18.95 12.09 -1.41
CA MET A 38 -19.43 11.51 -0.15
C MET A 38 -19.56 9.97 -0.22
N LEU A 39 -19.97 9.42 -1.35
CA LEU A 39 -20.01 7.97 -1.56
C LEU A 39 -18.60 7.36 -1.59
N ASP A 40 -17.67 7.95 -2.34
CA ASP A 40 -16.27 7.51 -2.38
C ASP A 40 -15.61 7.62 -1.01
N GLN A 41 -15.91 8.69 -0.26
CA GLN A 41 -15.45 8.87 1.11
C GLN A 41 -16.07 7.82 2.05
N SER A 42 -17.36 7.49 1.90
CA SER A 42 -18.02 6.46 2.69
C SER A 42 -17.43 5.06 2.44
N LEU A 43 -17.17 4.70 1.17
CA LEU A 43 -16.50 3.46 0.79
C LEU A 43 -15.06 3.41 1.33
N SER A 44 -14.35 4.54 1.30
CA SER A 44 -12.99 4.65 1.85
C SER A 44 -12.98 4.54 3.38
N ILE A 45 -13.96 5.12 4.08
CA ILE A 45 -14.13 4.99 5.54
C ILE A 45 -14.47 3.55 5.92
N MET A 46 -15.39 2.91 5.19
CA MET A 46 -15.84 1.54 5.48
C MET A 46 -14.70 0.53 5.31
N ASN A 47 -13.85 0.71 4.30
CA ASN A 47 -12.74 -0.19 4.03
C ASN A 47 -11.44 0.19 4.77
N GLY A 48 -11.36 1.39 5.36
CA GLY A 48 -10.19 1.88 6.09
C GLY A 48 -9.75 0.98 7.25
N PRO A 49 -10.65 0.51 8.14
CA PRO A 49 -10.29 -0.42 9.20
C PRO A 49 -9.76 -1.77 8.68
N ALA A 50 -10.35 -2.31 7.61
CA ALA A 50 -9.93 -3.58 7.02
C ALA A 50 -8.54 -3.46 6.37
N LEU A 51 -8.31 -2.39 5.61
CA LEU A 51 -6.99 -2.08 5.05
C LEU A 51 -5.95 -1.91 6.16
N THR A 52 -6.25 -1.14 7.20
CA THR A 52 -5.33 -0.92 8.32
C THR A 52 -4.97 -2.24 9.01
N GLN A 53 -5.93 -3.14 9.16
CA GLN A 53 -5.72 -4.45 9.77
C GLN A 53 -4.86 -5.37 8.88
N GLU A 54 -5.01 -5.29 7.56
CA GLU A 54 -4.17 -6.00 6.60
C GLU A 54 -2.73 -5.44 6.60
N LEU A 55 -2.57 -4.12 6.51
CA LEU A 55 -1.26 -3.47 6.49
C LEU A 55 -0.44 -3.72 7.76
N LYS A 56 -1.09 -3.85 8.93
CA LYS A 56 -0.43 -4.23 10.20
C LYS A 56 0.25 -5.60 10.13
N GLN A 57 -0.20 -6.48 9.24
CA GLN A 57 0.37 -7.82 9.09
C GLN A 57 1.58 -7.81 8.14
N ALA A 58 1.85 -6.72 7.43
CA ALA A 58 3.00 -6.61 6.54
C ALA A 58 4.27 -6.33 7.34
N ASP A 59 5.40 -6.85 6.87
CA ASP A 59 6.70 -6.57 7.47
C ASP A 59 7.21 -5.17 7.07
N VAL A 60 6.86 -4.75 5.85
CA VAL A 60 7.14 -3.40 5.33
C VAL A 60 5.94 -2.92 4.54
N VAL A 61 5.58 -1.64 4.69
CA VAL A 61 4.57 -0.97 3.87
C VAL A 61 5.23 0.17 3.10
N ILE A 62 5.03 0.21 1.78
CA ILE A 62 5.51 1.24 0.87
C ILE A 62 4.32 2.06 0.39
N HIS A 63 4.39 3.38 0.56
CA HIS A 63 3.36 4.33 0.10
C HIS A 63 3.92 5.20 -1.03
N PRO A 64 3.77 4.78 -2.30
CA PRO A 64 4.23 5.58 -3.43
C PRO A 64 3.32 6.80 -3.65
N ASN A 65 3.90 7.94 -4.02
CA ASN A 65 3.14 9.18 -4.21
C ASN A 65 2.49 9.26 -5.61
N VAL A 66 1.49 8.41 -5.84
CA VAL A 66 0.81 8.28 -7.13
C VAL A 66 -0.59 8.90 -7.17
N LEU A 67 -1.02 9.55 -6.08
CA LEU A 67 -2.40 10.07 -5.93
C LEU A 67 -2.74 11.24 -6.87
N ASN A 68 -1.72 11.93 -7.36
CA ASN A 68 -1.89 13.02 -8.32
C ASN A 68 -1.97 12.51 -9.77
N ILE A 69 -1.86 11.20 -9.99
CA ILE A 69 -1.89 10.57 -11.31
C ILE A 69 -3.29 10.02 -11.53
N GLY A 70 -4.04 10.60 -12.47
CA GLY A 70 -5.38 10.15 -12.80
C GLY A 70 -5.38 8.68 -13.25
N SER A 71 -6.32 7.87 -12.75
CA SER A 71 -6.43 6.45 -13.08
C SER A 71 -6.67 6.18 -14.58
N ALA A 72 -7.10 7.19 -15.34
CA ALA A 72 -7.35 7.12 -16.78
C ALA A 72 -6.20 7.71 -17.65
N GLU A 73 -5.16 8.30 -17.06
CA GLU A 73 -4.06 8.94 -17.80
C GLU A 73 -2.92 7.95 -18.06
N PHE A 74 -2.95 7.33 -19.24
CA PHE A 74 -1.96 6.34 -19.64
C PHE A 74 -0.55 6.93 -19.82
N GLU A 75 -0.44 8.21 -20.17
CA GLU A 75 0.85 8.91 -20.30
C GLU A 75 1.52 9.15 -18.94
N ALA A 76 0.75 9.29 -17.87
CA ALA A 76 1.25 9.48 -16.51
C ALA A 76 1.74 8.18 -15.85
N ARG A 77 1.65 7.04 -16.54
CA ARG A 77 2.17 5.74 -16.07
C ARG A 77 3.67 5.78 -15.78
N ASN A 78 4.44 6.44 -16.62
CA ASN A 78 5.89 6.55 -16.42
C ASN A 78 6.19 7.26 -15.10
N GLN A 79 5.43 8.30 -14.77
CA GLN A 79 5.57 9.01 -13.50
C GLN A 79 5.18 8.13 -12.31
N ALA A 80 4.13 7.31 -12.43
CA ALA A 80 3.73 6.37 -11.37
C ALA A 80 4.82 5.32 -11.09
N ILE A 81 5.46 4.81 -12.15
CA ILE A 81 6.58 3.87 -12.05
C ILE A 81 7.74 4.53 -11.31
N LEU A 82 8.13 5.75 -11.72
CA LEU A 82 9.23 6.48 -11.07
C LEU A 82 8.97 6.77 -9.59
N GLU A 83 7.75 7.17 -9.22
CA GLU A 83 7.40 7.39 -7.81
C GLU A 83 7.38 6.08 -7.01
N GLY A 84 6.97 4.97 -7.65
CA GLY A 84 7.08 3.62 -7.08
C GLY A 84 8.53 3.20 -6.83
N GLU A 85 9.40 3.36 -7.82
CA GLU A 85 10.82 3.05 -7.73
C GLU A 85 11.50 3.88 -6.64
N LYS A 86 11.22 5.19 -6.61
CA LYS A 86 11.77 6.10 -5.61
C LYS A 86 11.34 5.71 -4.20
N ALA A 87 10.05 5.43 -3.98
CA ALA A 87 9.55 5.00 -2.68
C ALA A 87 10.16 3.66 -2.24
N ALA A 88 10.32 2.71 -3.17
CA ALA A 88 10.98 1.43 -2.88
C ALA A 88 12.47 1.61 -2.56
N GLN A 89 13.19 2.43 -3.33
CA GLN A 89 14.61 2.73 -3.12
C GLN A 89 14.88 3.33 -1.73
N GLN A 90 14.02 4.25 -1.28
CA GLN A 90 14.12 4.85 0.05
C GLN A 90 13.96 3.82 1.18
N MET A 91 13.18 2.77 0.95
CA MET A 91 12.93 1.71 1.94
C MET A 91 13.94 0.56 1.88
N LEU A 92 14.80 0.50 0.86
CA LEU A 92 15.79 -0.58 0.70
C LEU A 92 16.67 -0.83 1.92
N PRO A 93 17.19 0.20 2.63
CA PRO A 93 18.01 -0.04 3.82
C PRO A 93 17.22 -0.78 4.91
N GLN A 94 15.99 -0.36 5.17
CA GLN A 94 15.11 -0.98 6.17
C GLN A 94 14.69 -2.38 5.75
N ILE A 95 14.32 -2.58 4.47
CA ILE A 95 13.97 -3.90 3.94
C ILE A 95 15.13 -4.88 4.14
N ARG A 96 16.36 -4.49 3.79
CA ARG A 96 17.54 -5.34 3.96
C ARG A 96 17.77 -5.72 5.43
N GLN A 97 17.63 -4.76 6.35
CA GLN A 97 17.77 -5.01 7.78
C GLN A 97 16.72 -6.01 8.30
N LEU A 98 15.45 -5.79 7.97
CA LEU A 98 14.35 -6.66 8.43
C LEU A 98 14.45 -8.07 7.80
N LEU A 99 14.88 -8.16 6.54
CA LEU A 99 15.09 -9.44 5.87
C LEU A 99 16.19 -10.26 6.56
N GLN A 100 17.29 -9.62 6.94
CA GLN A 100 18.38 -10.27 7.70
C GLN A 100 17.91 -10.72 9.08
N GLN A 101 17.15 -9.89 9.80
CA GLN A 101 16.60 -10.27 11.12
C GLN A 101 15.67 -11.48 11.01
N LYS A 102 14.81 -11.51 9.98
CA LYS A 102 13.89 -12.62 9.71
C LYS A 102 14.61 -13.89 9.29
N SER A 103 15.61 -13.80 8.42
CA SER A 103 16.37 -14.99 7.98
C SER A 103 17.13 -15.63 9.14
N LEU A 104 17.67 -14.82 10.05
CA LEU A 104 18.32 -15.30 11.28
C LEU A 104 17.32 -15.94 12.25
N ALA A 105 16.09 -15.44 12.33
CA ALA A 105 15.04 -16.02 13.17
C ALA A 105 14.51 -17.36 12.62
N LEU A 106 14.48 -17.53 11.29
CA LEU A 106 14.07 -18.77 10.61
C LEU A 106 15.15 -19.87 10.66
N ALA A 107 16.41 -19.51 10.88
CA ALA A 107 17.53 -20.44 10.97
C ALA A 107 17.74 -21.01 12.39
N LYS A 108 16.94 -20.59 13.37
CA LYS A 108 16.94 -21.10 14.74
C LYS A 108 15.77 -22.05 14.96
#